data_AF-A0ABD3IFG8-F1
#
_entry.id   AF-A0ABD3IFG8-F1
#
_cell.length_a   1.000
_cell.length_b   1.000
_cell.length_c   1.000
_cell.angle_alpha   90.00
_cell.angle_beta   90.00
_cell.angle_gamma   90.00
#
_symmetry.space_group_name_H-M   'P 1'
#
loop_
_entity.id
_entity.type
_entity.pdbx_description
1 polymer ?
#
loop_
_entity_poly.entity_id
_entity_poly.type
_entity_poly.pdbx_seq_one_letter_code
_entity_poly.pdbx_strand_id
1 'polypeptide(L)'
;MSIMGCNAVAEVTTLPADSKRILPTRESLGKSRRTRWKGHSSSRKMISVGCRAPVASTKTITAFPSREIAVAQHGNAGKASVRVAHWKPLSGIPELGSLRSCGVRTFGVSSATGLYRKRSVNLQVVATSAPAEEATIVLEPLTKKDLIAYLASGCKPREKWRIGTEHEKFVFDLKTLRPAEYTQIAQLLEGLAERFDWERVTENGNIIGLKMAGQSISLEPGGQFELSGAPVETLHQTCAEVNSHLYQVKAVAEEMGIGFLGIGFNPKWSIPEIPVMPKGRYKIMREYMPKVGSHGHDMMFRTCTVQVNLDFSSEEDMVRKFQVALALQPIATAVFANSPFTDGKPNGFLSYRSHIWTDVDASRTGDLPFVFSDKFGFEDYVDYALSVPMYFVYRNHRYIDCTGLSFKDFLNGKLPNLPGEYPTLNDWENHLTTIFPEARLKRYIEMRGADGGPWKRLCALPAFWVGLLYDDESLQGALDVIRDWTDGERAMLRRKVPKMGLHTPFRDGLLKHVAQDVFRLAREGLQRRGYKETSFLNDIEEDVKSGRVVAERLLDSYNGKWGGSVDPVFEELLY
;
A
#
# COMPACT_ATOMS: atom_id res chain seq x y z
N MET A 1 -2.78 12.07 61.18
CA MET A 1 -2.56 12.89 62.40
C MET A 1 -1.38 13.80 62.07
N SER A 2 -1.59 15.11 61.85
CA SER A 2 -0.56 16.10 61.42
C SER A 2 0.11 15.84 60.05
N ILE A 3 0.61 16.82 59.28
CA ILE A 3 0.58 18.30 59.30
C ILE A 3 0.67 18.81 57.83
N MET A 4 0.43 20.11 57.62
CA MET A 4 0.65 20.97 56.42
C MET A 4 1.93 20.65 55.59
N GLY A 5 2.11 21.09 54.34
CA GLY A 5 1.36 22.01 53.48
C GLY A 5 2.23 22.48 52.29
N CYS A 6 1.67 23.28 51.37
CA CYS A 6 2.35 23.74 50.14
C CYS A 6 3.62 24.57 50.38
N ASN A 7 4.52 24.59 49.38
CA ASN A 7 5.11 25.84 48.89
C ASN A 7 5.75 25.70 47.50
N ALA A 8 5.76 26.81 46.76
CA ALA A 8 6.42 26.97 45.46
C ALA A 8 7.44 28.12 45.52
N VAL A 9 8.60 27.93 44.89
CA VAL A 9 9.67 28.92 44.65
C VAL A 9 10.35 28.43 43.35
N ALA A 10 10.29 29.08 42.19
CA ALA A 10 10.78 30.41 41.80
C ALA A 10 12.31 30.54 41.87
N GLU A 11 12.99 30.58 40.72
CA GLU A 11 14.38 31.01 40.62
C GLU A 11 14.54 31.98 39.45
N VAL A 12 15.37 33.01 39.63
CA VAL A 12 15.42 34.23 38.80
C VAL A 12 16.82 34.44 38.25
N THR A 13 16.87 35.04 37.07
CA THR A 13 18.03 35.43 36.26
C THR A 13 19.18 36.12 37.00
N THR A 14 20.39 35.91 36.49
CA THR A 14 21.43 36.97 36.43
C THR A 14 22.13 36.98 35.08
N LEU A 15 22.44 38.19 34.59
CA LEU A 15 23.25 38.51 33.40
C LEU A 15 24.63 39.01 33.85
N PRO A 16 25.61 39.06 32.93
CA PRO A 16 26.53 40.20 32.86
C PRO A 16 26.32 41.03 31.58
N ALA A 17 26.70 42.30 31.62
CA ALA A 17 26.36 43.31 30.61
C ALA A 17 27.56 43.87 29.82
N ASP A 18 27.21 44.54 28.72
CA ASP A 18 27.91 45.65 28.04
C ASP A 18 29.32 45.47 27.44
N SER A 19 29.41 45.69 26.11
CA SER A 19 30.15 46.87 25.60
C SER A 19 29.79 47.26 24.14
N LYS A 20 29.12 48.42 24.03
CA LYS A 20 29.20 49.50 23.02
C LYS A 20 29.68 49.22 21.57
N ARG A 21 28.77 49.52 20.62
CA ARG A 21 28.91 50.28 19.36
C ARG A 21 30.27 50.34 18.63
N ILE A 22 30.24 50.16 17.30
CA ILE A 22 30.50 51.20 16.27
C ILE A 22 30.17 50.65 14.86
N LEU A 23 29.50 51.44 14.03
CA LEU A 23 29.46 51.32 12.56
C LEU A 23 30.45 52.34 11.98
N PRO A 24 31.12 52.06 10.84
CA PRO A 24 30.72 52.83 9.66
C PRO A 24 30.76 52.11 8.29
N THR A 25 30.13 52.82 7.36
CA THR A 25 29.81 52.61 5.96
C THR A 25 30.96 52.53 4.93
N ARG A 26 30.67 51.80 3.83
CA ARG A 26 30.95 52.07 2.39
C ARG A 26 32.37 52.34 1.81
N GLU A 27 32.46 51.86 0.55
CA GLU A 27 33.14 52.44 -0.63
C GLU A 27 34.61 52.10 -1.00
N SER A 28 34.72 51.20 -2.00
CA SER A 28 35.28 51.49 -3.35
C SER A 28 36.65 50.92 -3.78
N LEU A 29 36.69 50.51 -5.07
CA LEU A 29 37.80 50.50 -6.05
C LEU A 29 39.10 49.67 -5.81
N GLY A 30 39.51 48.86 -6.81
CA GLY A 30 40.87 48.25 -6.79
C GLY A 30 41.20 47.18 -7.86
N LYS A 31 41.40 47.57 -9.12
CA LYS A 31 41.72 46.74 -10.31
C LYS A 31 42.91 45.74 -10.22
N SER A 32 42.85 44.74 -11.12
CA SER A 32 43.97 43.98 -11.76
C SER A 32 44.51 42.74 -11.00
N ARG A 33 45.05 41.69 -11.65
CA ARG A 33 45.61 41.54 -13.02
C ARG A 33 45.14 40.28 -13.76
N ARG A 34 45.23 40.32 -15.09
CA ARG A 34 45.24 39.14 -15.99
C ARG A 34 46.60 38.44 -15.94
N THR A 35 46.62 37.11 -16.09
CA THR A 35 47.73 36.35 -16.69
C THR A 35 47.20 35.49 -17.83
N ARG A 36 48.03 35.26 -18.86
CA ARG A 36 47.61 34.79 -20.18
C ARG A 36 48.71 33.92 -20.82
N TRP A 37 48.41 32.67 -21.10
CA TRP A 37 49.18 31.73 -21.94
C TRP A 37 48.11 30.88 -22.67
N LYS A 38 47.94 30.85 -24.01
CA LYS A 38 48.87 30.40 -25.08
C LYS A 38 49.58 29.09 -24.66
N GLY A 39 49.28 27.90 -25.17
CA GLY A 39 48.62 27.52 -26.42
C GLY A 39 49.66 27.03 -27.43
N HIS A 40 49.63 25.74 -27.78
CA HIS A 40 50.40 25.12 -28.86
C HIS A 40 49.59 23.96 -29.50
N SER A 41 49.93 23.63 -30.74
CA SER A 41 49.12 22.85 -31.68
C SER A 41 49.82 21.57 -32.16
N SER A 42 49.12 20.82 -33.03
CA SER A 42 49.59 19.67 -33.84
C SER A 42 49.56 18.28 -33.17
N SER A 43 49.34 17.16 -33.89
CA SER A 43 48.65 16.98 -35.18
C SER A 43 48.25 15.51 -35.42
N ARG A 44 47.22 15.34 -36.27
CA ARG A 44 46.71 14.12 -36.95
C ARG A 44 47.54 12.81 -36.85
N LYS A 45 46.84 11.71 -36.56
CA LYS A 45 46.91 10.48 -37.38
C LYS A 45 45.52 9.88 -37.57
N MET A 46 45.18 9.56 -38.82
CA MET A 46 44.01 8.76 -39.18
C MET A 46 44.37 7.28 -39.09
N ILE A 47 43.45 6.45 -38.56
CA ILE A 47 43.37 5.03 -38.93
C ILE A 47 41.90 4.72 -39.20
N SER A 48 41.60 4.33 -40.43
CA SER A 48 40.32 3.76 -40.85
C SER A 48 40.34 2.25 -40.66
N VAL A 49 39.28 1.66 -40.11
CA VAL A 49 38.94 0.25 -40.33
C VAL A 49 37.45 0.16 -40.61
N GLY A 50 37.10 -0.44 -41.76
CA GLY A 50 35.74 -0.50 -42.27
C GLY A 50 35.00 -1.81 -41.93
N CYS A 51 33.73 -1.84 -42.33
CA CYS A 51 32.81 -2.96 -42.14
C CYS A 51 33.31 -4.29 -42.71
N ARG A 52 32.98 -5.40 -42.03
CA ARG A 52 32.59 -6.68 -42.66
C ARG A 52 31.52 -7.38 -41.83
N ALA A 53 30.40 -7.71 -42.47
CA ALA A 53 29.47 -8.73 -42.00
C ALA A 53 29.81 -10.09 -42.66
N PRO A 54 29.48 -11.24 -42.04
CA PRO A 54 29.40 -12.51 -42.72
C PRO A 54 28.01 -12.72 -43.36
N VAL A 55 27.96 -13.40 -44.50
CA VAL A 55 26.74 -13.72 -45.25
C VAL A 55 26.27 -15.15 -44.97
N ALA A 56 24.95 -15.33 -45.08
CA ALA A 56 24.11 -16.49 -44.80
C ALA A 56 24.49 -17.87 -45.39
N SER A 57 23.85 -18.90 -44.82
CA SER A 57 23.24 -20.02 -45.56
C SER A 57 21.84 -20.32 -44.97
N THR A 58 20.76 -19.72 -45.48
CA THR A 58 19.82 -20.28 -46.49
C THR A 58 19.18 -21.65 -46.17
N LYS A 59 17.86 -21.63 -45.86
CA LYS A 59 16.74 -22.33 -46.53
C LYS A 59 15.46 -22.20 -45.65
N THR A 60 14.20 -22.02 -46.10
CA THR A 60 13.60 -21.54 -47.36
C THR A 60 12.11 -21.18 -47.07
N ILE A 61 11.68 -19.96 -47.41
CA ILE A 61 10.38 -19.49 -48.02
C ILE A 61 9.09 -20.29 -47.67
N THR A 62 8.00 -19.72 -47.13
CA THR A 62 6.94 -18.87 -47.78
C THR A 62 6.03 -18.24 -46.71
N ALA A 63 5.27 -17.14 -46.86
CA ALA A 63 5.19 -15.99 -47.75
C ALA A 63 3.93 -15.17 -47.33
N PHE A 64 4.10 -13.86 -47.04
CA PHE A 64 3.29 -12.67 -47.41
C PHE A 64 1.73 -12.64 -47.43
N PRO A 65 1.05 -11.44 -47.42
CA PRO A 65 1.60 -10.07 -47.35
C PRO A 65 1.00 -9.13 -46.29
N SER A 66 1.77 -8.10 -45.94
CA SER A 66 1.35 -6.87 -45.27
C SER A 66 0.79 -5.83 -46.27
N ARG A 67 -0.01 -4.86 -45.79
CA ARG A 67 -0.28 -3.59 -46.48
C ARG A 67 0.12 -2.40 -45.60
N GLU A 68 0.43 -1.29 -46.28
CA GLU A 68 1.13 -0.12 -45.76
C GLU A 68 0.25 0.78 -44.89
N ILE A 69 0.88 1.55 -44.00
CA ILE A 69 0.31 2.78 -43.43
C ILE A 69 1.24 3.92 -43.83
N ALA A 70 0.75 4.82 -44.68
CA ALA A 70 1.42 6.05 -45.05
C ALA A 70 1.14 7.15 -44.01
N VAL A 71 2.17 7.93 -43.66
CA VAL A 71 2.05 9.11 -42.81
C VAL A 71 1.82 10.35 -43.67
N ALA A 72 0.87 11.21 -43.28
CA ALA A 72 0.68 12.53 -43.87
C ALA A 72 0.43 13.58 -42.77
N GLN A 73 1.08 14.74 -42.89
CA GLN A 73 0.83 15.92 -42.08
C GLN A 73 0.30 17.05 -42.97
N HIS A 74 -0.79 17.71 -42.57
CA HIS A 74 -0.94 19.18 -42.49
C HIS A 74 -2.41 19.62 -42.30
N GLY A 75 -2.63 20.69 -41.53
CA GLY A 75 -3.41 21.84 -42.02
C GLY A 75 -4.93 21.91 -41.79
N ASN A 76 -5.33 22.24 -40.55
CA ASN A 76 -6.34 23.26 -40.17
C ASN A 76 -7.81 23.28 -40.71
N ALA A 77 -8.73 23.44 -39.74
CA ALA A 77 -10.02 24.16 -39.78
C ALA A 77 -11.20 23.70 -40.68
N GLY A 78 -12.29 23.27 -40.03
CA GLY A 78 -13.63 23.16 -40.65
C GLY A 78 -14.70 22.62 -39.68
N LYS A 79 -15.73 23.41 -39.38
CA LYS A 79 -16.88 22.98 -38.53
C LYS A 79 -17.74 21.95 -39.25
N ALA A 80 -18.10 20.85 -38.59
CA ALA A 80 -19.21 19.99 -39.01
C ALA A 80 -20.00 19.50 -37.78
N SER A 81 -21.33 19.61 -37.84
CA SER A 81 -22.26 19.23 -36.78
C SER A 81 -22.55 17.73 -36.81
N VAL A 82 -22.51 17.08 -35.63
CA VAL A 82 -22.97 15.69 -35.48
C VAL A 82 -24.46 15.69 -35.12
N ARG A 83 -25.29 15.05 -35.95
CA ARG A 83 -26.68 14.75 -35.62
C ARG A 83 -26.77 13.44 -34.86
N VAL A 84 -27.51 13.45 -33.75
CA VAL A 84 -27.88 12.23 -33.01
C VAL A 84 -28.91 11.44 -33.81
N ALA A 85 -28.71 10.12 -33.94
CA ALA A 85 -29.69 9.21 -34.50
C ALA A 85 -30.19 8.26 -33.40
N HIS A 86 -31.50 8.32 -33.10
CA HIS A 86 -32.15 7.35 -32.22
C HIS A 86 -32.38 6.02 -32.93
N TRP A 87 -32.31 4.92 -32.17
CA TRP A 87 -32.84 3.61 -32.57
C TRP A 87 -33.99 3.23 -31.64
N LYS A 88 -35.06 2.65 -32.21
CA LYS A 88 -36.18 2.01 -31.49
C LYS A 88 -36.20 0.51 -31.85
N PRO A 89 -36.68 -0.36 -30.94
CA PRO A 89 -36.66 -1.80 -31.13
C PRO A 89 -37.81 -2.30 -32.02
N LEU A 90 -37.63 -3.50 -32.59
CA LEU A 90 -38.70 -4.27 -33.25
C LEU A 90 -38.67 -5.72 -32.77
N SER A 91 -39.86 -6.25 -32.49
CA SER A 91 -40.14 -7.62 -32.07
C SER A 91 -41.02 -8.33 -33.12
N GLY A 92 -40.89 -9.66 -33.23
CA GLY A 92 -41.78 -10.46 -34.08
C GLY A 92 -41.36 -11.93 -34.20
N ILE A 93 -42.21 -12.83 -33.70
CA ILE A 93 -42.14 -14.30 -33.87
C ILE A 93 -43.16 -14.71 -34.96
N PRO A 94 -43.09 -15.91 -35.57
CA PRO A 94 -44.01 -16.97 -35.14
C PRO A 94 -43.43 -18.41 -35.10
N GLU A 95 -44.19 -19.33 -34.50
CA GLU A 95 -43.85 -20.71 -34.10
C GLU A 95 -44.03 -21.78 -35.19
N LEU A 96 -43.55 -23.03 -34.95
CA LEU A 96 -44.25 -24.28 -35.33
C LEU A 96 -43.68 -25.59 -34.70
N GLY A 97 -44.49 -26.21 -33.82
CA GLY A 97 -44.91 -27.64 -33.92
C GLY A 97 -43.96 -28.86 -33.67
N SER A 98 -43.93 -29.36 -32.43
CA SER A 98 -44.25 -30.77 -32.01
C SER A 98 -43.71 -32.04 -32.76
N LEU A 99 -43.12 -33.00 -32.01
CA LEU A 99 -43.57 -34.43 -31.99
C LEU A 99 -42.98 -35.32 -30.85
N ARG A 100 -43.45 -36.58 -30.75
CA ARG A 100 -43.47 -37.53 -29.60
C ARG A 100 -43.08 -38.99 -30.00
N SER A 101 -42.81 -39.99 -29.14
CA SER A 101 -42.25 -40.10 -27.75
C SER A 101 -42.19 -41.59 -27.29
N CYS A 102 -41.05 -42.12 -26.80
CA CYS A 102 -40.88 -43.47 -26.18
C CYS A 102 -39.46 -43.62 -25.56
N GLY A 103 -39.12 -44.50 -24.61
CA GLY A 103 -39.86 -45.52 -23.85
C GLY A 103 -38.89 -46.28 -22.89
N VAL A 104 -39.38 -46.79 -21.75
CA VAL A 104 -38.55 -47.27 -20.61
C VAL A 104 -38.15 -48.75 -20.72
N ARG A 105 -36.96 -49.14 -20.20
CA ARG A 105 -36.76 -50.41 -19.44
C ARG A 105 -35.51 -50.41 -18.55
N THR A 106 -35.64 -51.04 -17.39
CA THR A 106 -34.62 -51.19 -16.34
C THR A 106 -34.03 -52.60 -16.34
N PHE A 107 -32.76 -52.72 -15.96
CA PHE A 107 -32.19 -53.87 -15.25
C PHE A 107 -31.11 -53.34 -14.30
N GLY A 108 -31.05 -53.85 -13.08
CA GLY A 108 -29.95 -53.58 -12.13
C GLY A 108 -29.15 -54.84 -11.86
N VAL A 109 -27.99 -54.70 -11.20
CA VAL A 109 -27.47 -55.59 -10.15
C VAL A 109 -26.10 -55.10 -9.64
N SER A 110 -25.92 -55.25 -8.33
CA SER A 110 -24.68 -55.23 -7.54
C SER A 110 -23.89 -53.94 -7.30
N SER A 111 -23.52 -53.81 -6.03
CA SER A 111 -22.62 -52.85 -5.41
C SER A 111 -21.15 -53.18 -5.61
N ALA A 112 -20.29 -52.16 -5.69
CA ALA A 112 -18.90 -52.26 -5.25
C ALA A 112 -18.48 -50.93 -4.61
N THR A 113 -17.90 -51.00 -3.41
CA THR A 113 -17.38 -49.84 -2.68
C THR A 113 -16.05 -49.36 -3.27
N GLY A 114 -15.91 -48.05 -3.45
CA GLY A 114 -14.65 -47.43 -3.89
C GLY A 114 -14.51 -46.01 -3.37
N LEU A 115 -13.52 -45.76 -2.51
CA LEU A 115 -13.24 -44.44 -1.95
C LEU A 115 -12.77 -43.48 -3.05
N TYR A 116 -13.60 -42.50 -3.42
CA TYR A 116 -13.15 -41.34 -4.19
C TYR A 116 -12.69 -40.21 -3.27
N ARG A 117 -11.37 -40.09 -3.13
CA ARG A 117 -10.70 -39.01 -2.40
C ARG A 117 -10.82 -37.70 -3.22
N LYS A 118 -11.89 -36.93 -3.00
CA LYS A 118 -12.03 -35.59 -3.61
C LYS A 118 -10.86 -34.70 -3.20
N ARG A 119 -10.00 -34.35 -4.18
CA ARG A 119 -9.10 -33.20 -4.07
C ARG A 119 -9.94 -31.92 -4.21
N SER A 120 -10.23 -31.25 -3.11
CA SER A 120 -10.63 -29.85 -3.13
C SER A 120 -9.44 -29.00 -3.53
N VAL A 121 -9.53 -28.32 -4.67
CA VAL A 121 -8.59 -27.27 -5.05
C VAL A 121 -9.12 -25.97 -4.45
N ASN A 122 -8.62 -25.63 -3.25
CA ASN A 122 -8.98 -24.35 -2.62
C ASN A 122 -8.26 -23.21 -3.34
N LEU A 123 -8.99 -22.44 -4.14
CA LEU A 123 -8.57 -21.08 -4.48
C LEU A 123 -8.64 -20.23 -3.20
N GLN A 124 -7.51 -19.64 -2.81
CA GLN A 124 -7.47 -18.67 -1.73
C GLN A 124 -7.89 -17.29 -2.27
N VAL A 125 -9.06 -16.82 -1.85
CA VAL A 125 -9.47 -15.41 -1.97
C VAL A 125 -9.23 -14.74 -0.62
N VAL A 126 -8.63 -13.55 -0.61
CA VAL A 126 -8.48 -12.75 0.61
C VAL A 126 -9.86 -12.27 1.06
N ALA A 127 -10.29 -12.66 2.26
CA ALA A 127 -11.68 -12.59 2.67
C ALA A 127 -12.11 -11.21 3.22
N THR A 128 -12.52 -10.32 2.34
CA THR A 128 -13.31 -9.11 2.63
C THR A 128 -14.84 -9.32 2.50
N SER A 129 -15.32 -10.57 2.59
CA SER A 129 -16.73 -10.96 2.44
C SER A 129 -17.34 -11.39 3.76
N ALA A 130 -18.66 -11.26 3.90
CA ALA A 130 -19.40 -11.82 5.03
C ALA A 130 -19.13 -13.33 5.18
N PRO A 131 -18.88 -13.84 6.39
CA PRO A 131 -18.61 -15.25 6.62
C PRO A 131 -19.86 -16.12 6.40
N ALA A 132 -19.66 -17.32 5.87
CA ALA A 132 -20.70 -18.34 5.75
C ALA A 132 -20.85 -19.14 7.06
N GLU A 133 -22.09 -19.54 7.39
CA GLU A 133 -22.37 -20.46 8.49
C GLU A 133 -22.14 -21.92 8.06
N GLU A 134 -21.34 -22.66 8.82
CA GLU A 134 -21.29 -24.12 8.77
C GLU A 134 -21.80 -24.71 10.10
N ALA A 135 -22.36 -25.92 10.02
CA ALA A 135 -23.08 -26.54 11.13
C ALA A 135 -22.17 -26.93 12.32
N THR A 136 -22.71 -26.82 13.53
CA THR A 136 -22.02 -27.04 14.81
C THR A 136 -21.67 -28.51 15.05
N ILE A 137 -20.48 -28.90 14.59
CA ILE A 137 -19.70 -29.96 15.26
C ILE A 137 -19.22 -29.38 16.60
N VAL A 138 -19.23 -30.19 17.67
CA VAL A 138 -18.57 -29.82 18.94
C VAL A 138 -17.06 -29.86 18.70
N LEU A 139 -16.52 -28.73 18.25
CA LEU A 139 -15.09 -28.52 18.10
C LEU A 139 -14.47 -28.31 19.49
N GLU A 140 -13.31 -28.93 19.71
CA GLU A 140 -12.50 -28.61 20.88
C GLU A 140 -12.11 -27.12 20.84
N PRO A 141 -12.10 -26.39 21.97
CA PRO A 141 -11.70 -24.99 22.00
C PRO A 141 -10.30 -24.78 21.42
N LEU A 142 -10.14 -23.73 20.60
CA LEU A 142 -8.83 -23.37 20.05
C LEU A 142 -7.80 -23.15 21.16
N THR A 143 -6.60 -23.68 20.96
CA THR A 143 -5.46 -23.49 21.84
C THR A 143 -4.46 -22.50 21.24
N LYS A 144 -3.48 -22.02 22.02
CA LYS A 144 -2.36 -21.23 21.49
C LYS A 144 -1.64 -21.95 20.33
N LYS A 145 -1.54 -23.29 20.37
CA LYS A 145 -0.90 -24.08 19.31
C LYS A 145 -1.65 -23.98 17.98
N ASP A 146 -2.97 -23.88 18.01
CA ASP A 146 -3.79 -23.73 16.80
C ASP A 146 -3.63 -22.33 16.19
N LEU A 147 -3.44 -21.30 17.03
CA LEU A 147 -3.14 -19.94 16.57
C LEU A 147 -1.73 -19.84 15.93
N ILE A 148 -0.75 -20.56 16.48
CA ILE A 148 0.60 -20.71 15.91
C ILE A 148 0.52 -21.49 14.58
N ALA A 149 -0.17 -22.64 14.57
CA ALA A 149 -0.36 -23.45 13.38
C ALA A 149 -1.10 -22.70 12.27
N TYR A 150 -2.04 -21.82 12.61
CA TYR A 150 -2.70 -20.93 11.67
C TYR A 150 -1.68 -20.02 10.96
N LEU A 151 -0.76 -19.36 11.68
CA LEU A 151 0.29 -18.54 11.04
C LEU A 151 1.24 -19.40 10.20
N ALA A 152 1.71 -20.51 10.76
CA ALA A 152 2.60 -21.46 10.09
C ALA A 152 1.99 -22.08 8.82
N SER A 153 0.65 -22.17 8.72
CA SER A 153 -0.06 -22.59 7.50
C SER A 153 0.12 -21.63 6.31
N GLY A 154 0.67 -20.43 6.55
CA GLY A 154 1.12 -19.50 5.51
C GLY A 154 2.38 -19.96 4.77
N CYS A 155 3.15 -20.91 5.32
CA CYS A 155 4.39 -21.41 4.71
C CYS A 155 4.12 -22.05 3.33
N LYS A 156 4.76 -21.50 2.30
CA LYS A 156 4.64 -21.92 0.90
C LYS A 156 6.02 -22.19 0.28
N PRO A 157 6.20 -23.26 -0.50
CA PRO A 157 7.42 -23.42 -1.29
C PRO A 157 7.50 -22.31 -2.36
N ARG A 158 8.72 -21.96 -2.78
CA ARG A 158 9.04 -20.71 -3.50
C ARG A 158 8.27 -20.54 -4.81
N GLU A 159 7.99 -21.61 -5.53
CA GLU A 159 7.18 -21.60 -6.77
C GLU A 159 5.72 -21.19 -6.54
N LYS A 160 5.24 -21.24 -5.29
CA LYS A 160 3.90 -20.78 -4.87
C LYS A 160 3.91 -19.40 -4.22
N TRP A 161 5.06 -18.74 -4.09
CA TRP A 161 5.11 -17.36 -3.60
C TRP A 161 4.42 -16.43 -4.60
N ARG A 162 3.63 -15.48 -4.10
CA ARG A 162 2.89 -14.51 -4.90
C ARG A 162 3.10 -13.09 -4.38
N ILE A 163 2.60 -12.12 -5.12
CA ILE A 163 2.71 -10.70 -4.86
C ILE A 163 1.28 -10.17 -4.79
N GLY A 164 0.75 -9.96 -3.59
CA GLY A 164 -0.48 -9.18 -3.40
C GLY A 164 -0.12 -7.71 -3.26
N THR A 165 -0.86 -6.78 -3.87
CA THR A 165 -0.61 -5.34 -3.74
C THR A 165 -1.91 -4.64 -3.38
N GLU A 166 -1.87 -3.78 -2.37
CA GLU A 166 -3.03 -3.03 -1.89
C GLU A 166 -2.77 -1.53 -2.02
N HIS A 167 -3.74 -0.75 -2.47
CA HIS A 167 -3.59 0.71 -2.51
C HIS A 167 -4.89 1.50 -2.34
N GLU A 168 -4.83 2.49 -1.47
CA GLU A 168 -5.89 3.44 -1.13
C GLU A 168 -5.76 4.72 -1.98
N LYS A 169 -6.89 5.39 -2.22
CA LYS A 169 -7.02 6.58 -3.08
C LYS A 169 -8.07 7.51 -2.51
N PHE A 170 -7.83 8.81 -2.39
CA PHE A 170 -8.91 9.75 -2.02
C PHE A 170 -9.80 10.02 -3.22
N VAL A 171 -11.12 9.88 -3.05
CA VAL A 171 -12.12 10.23 -4.07
C VAL A 171 -12.60 11.66 -3.80
N PHE A 172 -12.69 12.49 -4.83
CA PHE A 172 -13.07 13.90 -4.69
C PHE A 172 -13.89 14.44 -5.87
N ASP A 173 -14.71 15.47 -5.65
CA ASP A 173 -15.44 16.18 -6.71
C ASP A 173 -14.51 17.14 -7.47
N LEU A 174 -14.47 17.05 -8.80
CA LEU A 174 -13.51 17.79 -9.64
C LEU A 174 -13.73 19.31 -9.66
N LYS A 175 -14.92 19.81 -9.26
CA LYS A 175 -15.25 21.24 -9.30
C LYS A 175 -14.98 21.95 -7.98
N THR A 176 -15.18 21.24 -6.87
CA THR A 176 -15.13 21.78 -5.50
C THR A 176 -13.95 21.27 -4.69
N LEU A 177 -13.27 20.23 -5.19
CA LEU A 177 -12.21 19.45 -4.54
C LEU A 177 -12.65 18.75 -3.24
N ARG A 178 -13.95 18.81 -2.88
CA ARG A 178 -14.51 18.16 -1.69
C ARG A 178 -14.35 16.63 -1.76
N PRO A 179 -14.15 15.93 -0.63
CA PRO A 179 -14.20 14.46 -0.64
C PRO A 179 -15.55 13.97 -1.15
N ALA A 180 -15.58 12.87 -1.90
CA ALA A 180 -16.82 12.34 -2.45
C ALA A 180 -17.69 11.72 -1.34
N GLU A 181 -18.95 12.13 -1.28
CA GLU A 181 -19.92 11.60 -0.32
C GLU A 181 -20.19 10.10 -0.54
N TYR A 182 -20.63 9.40 0.51
CA TYR A 182 -20.95 7.96 0.39
C TYR A 182 -21.95 7.67 -0.75
N THR A 183 -22.91 8.56 -1.01
CA THR A 183 -23.87 8.39 -2.11
C THR A 183 -23.21 8.42 -3.49
N GLN A 184 -22.16 9.23 -3.68
CA GLN A 184 -21.35 9.24 -4.90
C GLN A 184 -20.50 7.97 -4.98
N ILE A 185 -19.86 7.57 -3.87
CA ILE A 185 -19.05 6.34 -3.82
C ILE A 185 -19.92 5.09 -4.10
N ALA A 186 -21.15 5.03 -3.60
CA ALA A 186 -22.09 3.96 -3.88
C ALA A 186 -22.46 3.90 -5.37
N GLN A 187 -22.76 5.04 -6.01
CA GLN A 187 -23.01 5.13 -7.45
C GLN A 187 -21.80 4.67 -8.29
N LEU A 188 -20.58 5.02 -7.86
CA LEU A 188 -19.34 4.56 -8.48
C LEU A 188 -19.19 3.03 -8.38
N LEU A 189 -19.44 2.44 -7.19
CA LEU A 189 -19.38 0.99 -6.99
C LEU A 189 -20.44 0.26 -7.82
N GLU A 190 -21.66 0.78 -7.90
CA GLU A 190 -22.72 0.24 -8.77
C GLU A 190 -22.31 0.32 -10.25
N GLY A 191 -21.81 1.46 -10.72
CA GLY A 191 -21.35 1.61 -12.11
C GLY A 191 -20.19 0.70 -12.48
N LEU A 192 -19.29 0.40 -11.54
CA LEU A 192 -18.22 -0.59 -11.72
C LEU A 192 -18.78 -2.02 -11.78
N ALA A 193 -19.74 -2.36 -10.92
CA ALA A 193 -20.40 -3.66 -10.90
C ALA A 193 -21.22 -3.93 -12.17
N GLU A 194 -21.87 -2.92 -12.74
CA GLU A 194 -22.66 -3.04 -13.97
C GLU A 194 -21.81 -3.08 -15.25
N ARG A 195 -20.70 -2.34 -15.32
CA ARG A 195 -19.89 -2.20 -16.55
C ARG A 195 -18.77 -3.21 -16.67
N PHE A 196 -18.28 -3.75 -15.55
CA PHE A 196 -17.10 -4.61 -15.49
C PHE A 196 -17.34 -5.90 -14.67
N ASP A 197 -18.60 -6.29 -14.49
CA ASP A 197 -19.04 -7.56 -13.91
C ASP A 197 -18.49 -7.87 -12.49
N TRP A 198 -18.24 -6.84 -11.68
CA TRP A 198 -17.85 -7.05 -10.27
C TRP A 198 -19.05 -7.50 -9.41
N GLU A 199 -18.79 -8.46 -8.52
CA GLU A 199 -19.75 -8.90 -7.50
C GLU A 199 -19.88 -7.84 -6.39
N ARG A 200 -21.12 -7.53 -5.99
CA ARG A 200 -21.44 -6.51 -4.98
C ARG A 200 -21.23 -7.03 -3.57
N VAL A 201 -20.46 -6.31 -2.75
CA VAL A 201 -20.34 -6.58 -1.31
C VAL A 201 -21.19 -5.57 -0.54
N THR A 202 -22.19 -6.06 0.19
CA THR A 202 -23.13 -5.22 0.94
C THR A 202 -23.07 -5.45 2.45
N GLU A 203 -23.28 -4.39 3.23
CA GLU A 203 -23.47 -4.44 4.68
C GLU A 203 -24.71 -3.60 5.06
N ASN A 204 -25.68 -4.19 5.76
CA ASN A 204 -26.94 -3.52 6.15
C ASN A 204 -27.69 -2.83 4.98
N GLY A 205 -27.65 -3.43 3.78
CA GLY A 205 -28.27 -2.88 2.57
C GLY A 205 -27.46 -1.80 1.82
N ASN A 206 -26.30 -1.40 2.34
CA ASN A 206 -25.37 -0.49 1.69
C ASN A 206 -24.32 -1.26 0.89
N ILE A 207 -24.01 -0.85 -0.34
CA ILE A 207 -22.84 -1.35 -1.07
C ILE A 207 -21.57 -0.72 -0.49
N ILE A 208 -20.64 -1.56 -0.04
CA ILE A 208 -19.43 -1.14 0.72
C ILE A 208 -18.12 -1.64 0.10
N GLY A 209 -18.21 -2.31 -1.05
CA GLY A 209 -17.09 -2.89 -1.77
C GLY A 209 -17.53 -3.76 -2.93
N LEU A 210 -16.55 -4.32 -3.64
CA LEU A 210 -16.73 -5.19 -4.79
C LEU A 210 -15.74 -6.37 -4.77
N LYS A 211 -16.06 -7.47 -5.46
CA LYS A 211 -15.18 -8.63 -5.64
C LYS A 211 -15.14 -9.12 -7.08
N MET A 212 -13.95 -9.51 -7.55
CA MET A 212 -13.77 -10.12 -8.87
C MET A 212 -12.46 -10.91 -8.92
N ALA A 213 -12.52 -12.19 -9.30
CA ALA A 213 -11.35 -13.01 -9.66
C ALA A 213 -10.15 -12.97 -8.67
N GLY A 214 -10.42 -12.87 -7.36
CA GLY A 214 -9.39 -12.80 -6.31
C GLY A 214 -8.98 -11.38 -5.90
N GLN A 215 -9.41 -10.35 -6.63
CA GLN A 215 -9.35 -8.95 -6.23
C GLN A 215 -10.58 -8.56 -5.39
N SER A 216 -10.43 -7.54 -4.56
CA SER A 216 -11.56 -6.83 -3.97
C SER A 216 -11.33 -5.32 -3.90
N ILE A 217 -12.41 -4.56 -4.05
CA ILE A 217 -12.45 -3.11 -3.80
C ILE A 217 -13.09 -2.89 -2.44
N SER A 218 -12.46 -2.06 -1.61
CA SER A 218 -12.88 -1.77 -0.23
C SER A 218 -13.02 -0.27 -0.03
N LEU A 219 -13.85 0.13 0.95
CA LEU A 219 -13.91 1.51 1.44
C LEU A 219 -13.35 1.62 2.85
N GLU A 220 -12.34 2.46 3.04
CA GLU A 220 -11.81 2.84 4.35
C GLU A 220 -12.67 3.93 5.04
N PRO A 221 -12.45 4.26 6.34
CA PRO A 221 -13.43 5.02 7.13
C PRO A 221 -13.86 6.37 6.55
N GLY A 222 -12.95 7.08 5.88
CA GLY A 222 -13.17 8.37 5.21
C GLY A 222 -13.57 8.28 3.74
N GLY A 223 -13.91 7.09 3.24
CA GLY A 223 -14.25 6.86 1.84
C GLY A 223 -13.02 6.72 0.93
N GLN A 224 -11.83 6.50 1.48
CA GLN A 224 -10.66 6.16 0.68
C GLN A 224 -10.93 4.84 -0.06
N PHE A 225 -10.70 4.85 -1.36
CA PHE A 225 -11.09 3.79 -2.29
C PHE A 225 -9.92 2.83 -2.48
N GLU A 226 -10.00 1.67 -1.83
CA GLU A 226 -8.95 0.66 -1.82
C GLU A 226 -9.15 -0.33 -2.97
N LEU A 227 -8.05 -0.74 -3.60
CA LEU A 227 -7.96 -2.03 -4.28
C LEU A 227 -7.07 -2.95 -3.44
N SER A 228 -7.55 -4.14 -3.09
CA SER A 228 -6.73 -5.28 -2.70
C SER A 228 -6.62 -6.21 -3.92
N GLY A 229 -5.42 -6.24 -4.50
CA GLY A 229 -5.10 -6.99 -5.72
C GLY A 229 -5.02 -8.50 -5.52
N ALA A 230 -5.10 -9.25 -6.62
CA ALA A 230 -4.96 -10.70 -6.58
C ALA A 230 -3.51 -11.11 -6.27
N PRO A 231 -3.28 -12.31 -5.69
CA PRO A 231 -1.94 -12.84 -5.49
C PRO A 231 -1.31 -13.28 -6.83
N VAL A 232 -0.58 -12.39 -7.49
CA VAL A 232 0.04 -12.60 -8.82
C VAL A 232 1.51 -13.05 -8.74
N GLU A 233 2.08 -13.52 -9.84
CA GLU A 233 3.45 -14.11 -9.87
C GLU A 233 4.54 -13.09 -10.21
N THR A 234 4.19 -12.08 -11.03
CA THR A 234 5.11 -11.09 -11.58
C THR A 234 4.62 -9.66 -11.35
N LEU A 235 5.57 -8.74 -11.23
CA LEU A 235 5.33 -7.31 -11.10
C LEU A 235 4.71 -6.70 -12.37
N HIS A 236 4.88 -7.37 -13.52
CA HIS A 236 4.15 -7.04 -14.76
C HIS A 236 2.65 -7.27 -14.59
N GLN A 237 2.24 -8.37 -13.96
CA GLN A 237 0.83 -8.63 -13.64
C GLN A 237 0.33 -7.62 -12.59
N THR A 238 1.11 -7.34 -11.54
CA THR A 238 0.76 -6.32 -10.54
C THR A 238 0.50 -4.95 -11.19
N CYS A 239 1.39 -4.51 -12.08
CA CYS A 239 1.23 -3.21 -12.72
C CYS A 239 0.11 -3.22 -13.78
N ALA A 240 -0.15 -4.35 -14.45
CA ALA A 240 -1.31 -4.51 -15.33
C ALA A 240 -2.64 -4.46 -14.56
N GLU A 241 -2.71 -5.06 -13.37
CA GLU A 241 -3.86 -5.02 -12.47
C GLU A 241 -4.14 -3.60 -11.97
N VAL A 242 -3.10 -2.90 -11.48
CA VAL A 242 -3.20 -1.47 -11.10
C VAL A 242 -3.72 -0.62 -12.26
N ASN A 243 -3.19 -0.79 -13.48
CA ASN A 243 -3.65 -0.03 -14.65
C ASN A 243 -5.09 -0.40 -15.06
N SER A 244 -5.48 -1.68 -14.98
CA SER A 244 -6.85 -2.13 -15.23
C SER A 244 -7.84 -1.49 -14.25
N HIS A 245 -7.52 -1.51 -12.95
CA HIS A 245 -8.35 -0.88 -11.93
C HIS A 245 -8.45 0.63 -12.15
N LEU A 246 -7.33 1.33 -12.36
CA LEU A 246 -7.32 2.78 -12.61
C LEU A 246 -8.11 3.17 -13.87
N TYR A 247 -8.06 2.36 -14.93
CA TYR A 247 -8.90 2.54 -16.12
C TYR A 247 -10.39 2.40 -15.81
N GLN A 248 -10.78 1.33 -15.10
CA GLN A 248 -12.18 1.05 -14.78
C GLN A 248 -12.79 2.15 -13.89
N VAL A 249 -12.09 2.57 -12.83
CA VAL A 249 -12.61 3.62 -11.94
C VAL A 249 -12.73 4.97 -12.66
N LYS A 250 -11.78 5.32 -13.55
CA LYS A 250 -11.88 6.53 -14.39
C LYS A 250 -13.08 6.51 -15.31
N ALA A 251 -13.29 5.39 -16.03
CA ALA A 251 -14.36 5.25 -17.00
C ALA A 251 -15.77 5.40 -16.41
N VAL A 252 -15.93 5.28 -15.09
CA VAL A 252 -17.18 5.58 -14.36
C VAL A 252 -17.11 6.99 -13.73
N ALA A 253 -16.00 7.34 -13.09
CA ALA A 253 -15.83 8.57 -12.34
C ALA A 253 -15.87 9.85 -13.19
N GLU A 254 -15.34 9.83 -14.41
CA GLU A 254 -15.33 10.99 -15.31
C GLU A 254 -16.75 11.46 -15.67
N GLU A 255 -17.68 10.53 -15.86
CA GLU A 255 -19.10 10.83 -16.10
C GLU A 255 -19.80 11.44 -14.88
N MET A 256 -19.32 11.10 -13.68
CA MET A 256 -19.83 11.60 -12.40
C MET A 256 -19.20 12.94 -11.98
N GLY A 257 -18.14 13.37 -12.67
CA GLY A 257 -17.37 14.56 -12.29
C GLY A 257 -16.51 14.38 -11.05
N ILE A 258 -16.10 13.15 -10.72
CA ILE A 258 -15.22 12.85 -9.58
C ILE A 258 -13.83 12.39 -10.06
N GLY A 259 -12.81 12.64 -9.24
CA GLY A 259 -11.42 12.26 -9.48
C GLY A 259 -10.84 11.42 -8.34
N PHE A 260 -9.65 10.85 -8.56
CA PHE A 260 -8.90 10.11 -7.56
C PHE A 260 -7.52 10.73 -7.36
N LEU A 261 -7.15 10.97 -6.10
CA LEU A 261 -5.89 11.60 -5.71
C LEU A 261 -4.90 10.58 -5.10
N GLY A 262 -3.70 10.50 -5.65
CA GLY A 262 -2.61 9.64 -5.18
C GLY A 262 -1.65 10.36 -4.23
N ILE A 263 -2.03 10.50 -2.96
CA ILE A 263 -1.24 11.20 -1.92
C ILE A 263 -1.34 10.44 -0.59
N GLY A 264 -0.33 10.54 0.29
CA GLY A 264 -0.31 9.82 1.57
C GLY A 264 -1.29 10.34 2.63
N PHE A 265 -1.69 11.62 2.53
CA PHE A 265 -2.57 12.28 3.49
C PHE A 265 -3.43 13.34 2.80
N ASN A 266 -4.68 13.52 3.25
CA ASN A 266 -5.59 14.51 2.68
C ASN A 266 -5.02 15.95 2.84
N PRO A 267 -4.69 16.64 1.73
CA PRO A 267 -3.90 17.87 1.79
C PRO A 267 -4.73 19.11 2.17
N LYS A 268 -6.07 19.04 2.14
CA LYS A 268 -6.95 20.22 2.11
C LYS A 268 -8.03 20.25 3.20
N TRP A 269 -8.58 19.10 3.58
CA TRP A 269 -9.82 19.04 4.37
C TRP A 269 -9.62 18.56 5.80
N SER A 270 -10.32 19.20 6.73
CA SER A 270 -10.33 18.85 8.16
C SER A 270 -11.20 17.61 8.42
N ILE A 271 -10.98 16.91 9.55
CA ILE A 271 -11.73 15.67 9.88
C ILE A 271 -13.26 15.85 9.82
N PRO A 272 -13.87 16.94 10.34
CA PRO A 272 -15.33 17.15 10.25
C PRO A 272 -15.88 17.33 8.83
N GLU A 273 -15.00 17.53 7.84
CA GLU A 273 -15.32 17.71 6.43
C GLU A 273 -15.11 16.42 5.61
N ILE A 274 -14.75 15.31 6.26
CA ILE A 274 -14.61 13.99 5.64
C ILE A 274 -15.88 13.17 5.88
N PRO A 275 -16.48 12.56 4.83
CA PRO A 275 -17.64 11.68 5.00
C PRO A 275 -17.26 10.40 5.75
N VAL A 276 -18.24 9.80 6.43
CA VAL A 276 -18.04 8.56 7.20
C VAL A 276 -18.73 7.40 6.51
N MET A 277 -17.97 6.36 6.15
CA MET A 277 -18.53 5.20 5.46
C MET A 277 -19.43 4.35 6.38
N PRO A 278 -20.56 3.81 5.88
CA PRO A 278 -21.60 3.16 6.69
C PRO A 278 -21.25 1.71 7.10
N LYS A 279 -20.05 1.49 7.65
CA LYS A 279 -19.53 0.18 8.09
C LYS A 279 -19.47 0.09 9.62
N GLY A 280 -20.12 -0.91 10.20
CA GLY A 280 -20.28 -1.05 11.65
C GLY A 280 -18.97 -1.08 12.45
N ARG A 281 -17.94 -1.76 11.94
CA ARG A 281 -16.59 -1.78 12.55
C ARG A 281 -15.98 -0.39 12.75
N TYR A 282 -16.24 0.55 11.85
CA TYR A 282 -15.65 1.89 11.92
C TYR A 282 -16.31 2.77 12.99
N LYS A 283 -17.57 2.49 13.38
CA LYS A 283 -18.19 3.12 14.55
C LYS A 283 -17.39 2.79 15.82
N ILE A 284 -17.14 1.50 16.06
CA ILE A 284 -16.39 1.00 17.22
C ILE A 284 -14.98 1.59 17.25
N MET A 285 -14.25 1.55 16.13
CA MET A 285 -12.91 2.13 16.04
C MET A 285 -12.93 3.65 16.31
N ARG A 286 -13.86 4.41 15.71
CA ARG A 286 -13.96 5.87 15.91
C ARG A 286 -14.24 6.24 17.36
N GLU A 287 -15.03 5.45 18.08
CA GLU A 287 -15.33 5.64 19.51
C GLU A 287 -14.19 5.18 20.43
N TYR A 288 -13.26 4.36 19.92
CA TYR A 288 -12.09 3.89 20.66
C TYR A 288 -10.85 4.76 20.50
N MET A 289 -10.53 5.21 19.28
CA MET A 289 -9.27 5.90 18.96
C MET A 289 -8.89 7.03 19.94
N PRO A 290 -9.81 7.94 20.36
CA PRO A 290 -9.46 9.02 21.30
C PRO A 290 -9.03 8.56 22.71
N LYS A 291 -9.19 7.27 23.03
CA LYS A 291 -8.80 6.66 24.30
C LYS A 291 -7.34 6.16 24.30
N VAL A 292 -6.70 6.07 23.12
CA VAL A 292 -5.41 5.37 22.94
C VAL A 292 -4.34 6.15 22.16
N GLY A 293 -4.69 7.25 21.49
CA GLY A 293 -3.75 8.15 20.81
C GLY A 293 -4.47 9.38 20.24
N SER A 294 -3.73 10.44 19.93
CA SER A 294 -4.32 11.68 19.39
C SER A 294 -4.55 11.65 17.88
N HIS A 295 -3.82 10.82 17.12
CA HIS A 295 -3.89 10.75 15.67
C HIS A 295 -4.72 9.58 15.10
N GLY A 296 -5.40 8.81 15.94
CA GLY A 296 -6.20 7.66 15.48
C GLY A 296 -7.35 8.03 14.53
N HIS A 297 -7.97 9.21 14.67
CA HIS A 297 -8.94 9.72 13.68
C HIS A 297 -8.28 10.18 12.38
N ASP A 298 -7.12 10.83 12.45
CA ASP A 298 -6.36 11.23 11.24
C ASP A 298 -5.96 10.01 10.41
N MET A 299 -5.51 8.93 11.06
CA MET A 299 -5.24 7.65 10.41
C MET A 299 -6.48 7.15 9.66
N MET A 300 -7.62 7.03 10.35
CA MET A 300 -8.86 6.49 9.80
C MET A 300 -9.42 7.30 8.61
N PHE A 301 -9.46 8.62 8.74
CA PHE A 301 -10.21 9.49 7.81
C PHE A 301 -9.33 10.20 6.79
N ARG A 302 -8.03 10.37 7.05
CA ARG A 302 -7.17 11.28 6.28
C ARG A 302 -5.88 10.67 5.77
N THR A 303 -5.62 9.37 5.90
CA THR A 303 -4.45 8.71 5.27
C THR A 303 -4.81 7.85 4.06
N CYS A 304 -3.85 7.67 3.14
CA CYS A 304 -3.87 6.67 2.07
C CYS A 304 -2.50 5.97 1.97
N THR A 305 -2.48 4.66 1.76
CA THR A 305 -1.29 3.82 1.69
C THR A 305 -1.11 3.16 0.31
N VAL A 306 0.11 2.68 0.04
CA VAL A 306 0.32 1.47 -0.79
C VAL A 306 1.04 0.42 0.05
N GLN A 307 0.65 -0.84 -0.09
CA GLN A 307 1.19 -2.00 0.63
C GLN A 307 1.51 -3.12 -0.35
N VAL A 308 2.39 -4.04 0.05
CA VAL A 308 2.61 -5.31 -0.64
C VAL A 308 2.63 -6.44 0.37
N ASN A 309 2.04 -7.57 -0.03
CA ASN A 309 1.81 -8.76 0.76
C ASN A 309 2.67 -9.89 0.15
N LEU A 310 3.65 -10.40 0.90
CA LEU A 310 4.63 -11.39 0.45
C LEU A 310 4.68 -12.62 1.35
N ASP A 311 5.00 -13.76 0.74
CA ASP A 311 5.00 -15.09 1.31
C ASP A 311 6.37 -15.49 1.90
N PHE A 312 6.33 -16.50 2.78
CA PHE A 312 7.49 -17.16 3.35
C PHE A 312 7.39 -18.69 3.21
N SER A 313 8.51 -19.40 3.24
CA SER A 313 8.58 -20.86 3.12
C SER A 313 8.70 -21.63 4.42
N SER A 314 9.14 -20.98 5.49
CA SER A 314 9.39 -21.57 6.80
C SER A 314 9.34 -20.48 7.87
N GLU A 315 9.41 -20.89 9.14
CA GLU A 315 9.59 -19.96 10.26
C GLU A 315 10.91 -19.18 10.15
N GLU A 316 12.02 -19.83 9.79
CA GLU A 316 13.32 -19.15 9.59
C GLU A 316 13.26 -18.09 8.49
N ASP A 317 12.65 -18.42 7.33
CA ASP A 317 12.46 -17.47 6.23
C ASP A 317 11.50 -16.33 6.61
N MET A 318 10.46 -16.63 7.39
CA MET A 318 9.57 -15.61 7.96
C MET A 318 10.34 -14.64 8.87
N VAL A 319 11.13 -15.15 9.83
CA VAL A 319 11.95 -14.34 10.75
C VAL A 319 12.89 -13.42 9.97
N ARG A 320 13.65 -13.98 9.03
CA ARG A 320 14.61 -13.24 8.19
C ARG A 320 13.94 -12.12 7.39
N LYS A 321 12.82 -12.43 6.70
CA LYS A 321 12.06 -11.43 5.94
C LYS A 321 11.43 -10.37 6.83
N PHE A 322 10.93 -10.74 8.01
CA PHE A 322 10.24 -9.83 8.90
C PHE A 322 11.22 -8.86 9.59
N GLN A 323 12.39 -9.33 10.00
CA GLN A 323 13.49 -8.46 10.49
C GLN A 323 13.92 -7.44 9.44
N VAL A 324 14.11 -7.86 8.18
CA VAL A 324 14.45 -6.96 7.07
C VAL A 324 13.31 -5.98 6.78
N ALA A 325 12.06 -6.46 6.74
CA ALA A 325 10.89 -5.60 6.54
C ALA A 325 10.82 -4.49 7.59
N LEU A 326 10.89 -4.82 8.88
CA LEU A 326 10.83 -3.84 9.97
C LEU A 326 12.02 -2.87 9.98
N ALA A 327 13.25 -3.39 9.84
CA ALA A 327 14.45 -2.55 9.90
C ALA A 327 14.57 -1.60 8.70
N LEU A 328 14.20 -2.05 7.51
CA LEU A 328 14.25 -1.24 6.28
C LEU A 328 12.95 -0.50 5.98
N GLN A 329 11.87 -0.69 6.76
CA GLN A 329 10.62 0.05 6.57
C GLN A 329 10.82 1.57 6.56
N PRO A 330 11.67 2.19 7.42
CA PRO A 330 11.96 3.61 7.35
C PRO A 330 12.63 4.04 6.03
N ILE A 331 13.34 3.17 5.31
CA ILE A 331 13.84 3.50 3.96
C ILE A 331 12.68 3.56 2.98
N ALA A 332 11.76 2.59 3.00
CA ALA A 332 10.55 2.66 2.19
C ALA A 332 9.73 3.91 2.53
N THR A 333 9.48 4.21 3.80
CA THR A 333 8.79 5.43 4.23
C THR A 333 9.49 6.70 3.72
N ALA A 334 10.82 6.79 3.82
CA ALA A 334 11.58 7.95 3.35
C ALA A 334 11.42 8.16 1.84
N VAL A 335 11.57 7.10 1.05
CA VAL A 335 11.54 7.13 -0.42
C VAL A 335 10.12 7.33 -0.96
N PHE A 336 9.12 6.76 -0.29
CA PHE A 336 7.72 6.86 -0.67
C PHE A 336 7.01 8.10 -0.11
N ALA A 337 7.64 8.87 0.77
CA ALA A 337 7.10 10.07 1.42
C ALA A 337 6.39 11.03 0.45
N ASN A 338 5.09 11.21 0.70
CA ASN A 338 4.16 11.91 -0.18
C ASN A 338 2.98 12.51 0.62
N SER A 339 3.24 13.13 1.78
CA SER A 339 2.18 13.77 2.58
C SER A 339 2.63 15.05 3.33
N PRO A 340 3.10 16.10 2.62
CA PRO A 340 3.64 17.31 3.25
C PRO A 340 2.60 18.38 3.63
N PHE A 341 1.32 18.16 3.34
CA PHE A 341 0.25 19.15 3.56
C PHE A 341 -0.83 18.67 4.52
N THR A 342 -1.41 19.60 5.27
CA THR A 342 -2.59 19.43 6.12
C THR A 342 -3.39 20.74 6.08
N ASP A 343 -4.72 20.66 5.94
CA ASP A 343 -5.64 21.80 5.97
C ASP A 343 -5.22 22.97 5.03
N GLY A 344 -4.66 22.63 3.86
CA GLY A 344 -4.21 23.58 2.85
C GLY A 344 -2.84 24.22 3.07
N LYS A 345 -2.05 23.74 4.05
CA LYS A 345 -0.74 24.29 4.42
C LYS A 345 0.34 23.21 4.61
N PRO A 346 1.64 23.55 4.42
CA PRO A 346 2.74 22.67 4.80
C PRO A 346 2.70 22.32 6.29
N ASN A 347 2.72 21.03 6.61
CA ASN A 347 2.64 20.53 7.99
C ASN A 347 4.01 20.32 8.67
N GLY A 348 5.11 20.52 7.94
CA GLY A 348 6.48 20.39 8.44
C GLY A 348 7.03 18.96 8.45
N PHE A 349 6.37 18.03 7.75
CA PHE A 349 6.80 16.65 7.51
C PHE A 349 6.91 16.36 6.00
N LEU A 350 7.55 15.25 5.65
CA LEU A 350 7.55 14.70 4.28
C LEU A 350 6.57 13.53 4.15
N SER A 351 6.49 12.68 5.18
CA SER A 351 5.38 11.74 5.39
C SER A 351 4.67 12.06 6.70
N TYR A 352 3.66 12.93 6.65
CA TYR A 352 2.79 13.16 7.81
C TYR A 352 1.96 11.92 8.15
N ARG A 353 1.61 11.10 7.15
CA ARG A 353 0.99 9.79 7.36
C ARG A 353 1.82 8.89 8.27
N SER A 354 3.13 8.76 8.05
CA SER A 354 3.97 7.93 8.92
C SER A 354 4.14 8.53 10.32
N HIS A 355 4.14 9.87 10.44
CA HIS A 355 4.11 10.51 11.75
C HIS A 355 2.82 10.19 12.53
N ILE A 356 1.65 10.22 11.88
CA ILE A 356 0.36 9.84 12.47
C ILE A 356 0.43 8.46 13.13
N TRP A 357 0.99 7.46 12.44
CA TRP A 357 1.19 6.10 12.95
C TRP A 357 2.11 5.99 14.18
N THR A 358 2.72 7.09 14.67
CA THR A 358 3.46 7.10 15.94
C THR A 358 2.57 7.35 17.17
N ASP A 359 1.33 7.84 17.00
CA ASP A 359 0.38 8.13 18.10
C ASP A 359 -1.08 7.78 17.71
N VAL A 360 -1.27 6.58 17.17
CA VAL A 360 -2.60 5.97 16.91
C VAL A 360 -3.04 5.11 18.10
N ASP A 361 -2.26 4.09 18.44
CA ASP A 361 -2.46 3.18 19.57
C ASP A 361 -1.15 2.39 19.77
N ALA A 362 -0.47 2.64 20.90
CA ALA A 362 0.82 2.03 21.20
C ALA A 362 0.78 0.50 21.39
N SER A 363 -0.40 -0.08 21.61
CA SER A 363 -0.57 -1.53 21.77
C SER A 363 -0.42 -2.28 20.46
N ARG A 364 -0.74 -1.62 19.33
CA ARG A 364 -0.89 -2.27 18.02
C ARG A 364 -0.04 -1.65 16.90
N THR A 365 0.73 -0.62 17.18
CA THR A 365 1.63 0.04 16.20
C THR A 365 3.09 -0.09 16.63
N GLY A 366 4.02 0.26 15.73
CA GLY A 366 5.45 0.32 16.06
C GLY A 366 6.36 -0.57 15.21
N ASP A 367 7.61 -0.62 15.64
CA ASP A 367 8.77 -1.29 15.03
C ASP A 367 9.07 -2.68 15.61
N LEU A 368 8.26 -3.15 16.58
CA LEU A 368 8.28 -4.50 17.17
C LEU A 368 9.70 -4.98 17.54
N PRO A 369 10.42 -4.32 18.48
CA PRO A 369 11.84 -4.62 18.76
C PRO A 369 12.11 -6.07 19.15
N PHE A 370 11.14 -6.79 19.74
CA PHE A 370 11.26 -8.21 20.08
C PHE A 370 11.49 -9.13 18.88
N VAL A 371 11.16 -8.71 17.65
CA VAL A 371 11.41 -9.46 16.40
C VAL A 371 12.91 -9.65 16.11
N PHE A 372 13.77 -8.85 16.75
CA PHE A 372 15.23 -8.90 16.60
C PHE A 372 15.91 -9.74 17.70
N SER A 373 15.14 -10.46 18.52
CA SER A 373 15.63 -11.47 19.46
C SER A 373 16.03 -12.75 18.73
N ASP A 374 17.15 -13.38 19.12
CA ASP A 374 17.60 -14.70 18.62
C ASP A 374 16.55 -15.82 18.81
N LYS A 375 15.53 -15.59 19.64
CA LYS A 375 14.46 -16.55 19.96
C LYS A 375 13.17 -16.32 19.18
N PHE A 376 13.05 -15.22 18.43
CA PHE A 376 11.80 -14.82 17.81
C PHE A 376 11.29 -15.85 16.80
N GLY A 377 10.03 -16.27 16.94
CA GLY A 377 9.31 -17.09 15.98
C GLY A 377 7.81 -16.78 15.92
N PHE A 378 7.02 -17.70 15.36
CA PHE A 378 5.56 -17.60 15.33
C PHE A 378 4.97 -17.55 16.75
N GLU A 379 5.57 -18.23 17.72
CA GLU A 379 5.08 -18.27 19.10
C GLU A 379 5.10 -16.88 19.77
N ASP A 380 6.20 -16.14 19.65
CA ASP A 380 6.31 -14.78 20.20
C ASP A 380 5.35 -13.81 19.54
N TYR A 381 5.13 -13.93 18.22
CA TYR A 381 4.16 -13.10 17.52
C TYR A 381 2.71 -13.43 17.92
N VAL A 382 2.40 -14.69 18.21
CA VAL A 382 1.09 -15.08 18.80
C VAL A 382 0.94 -14.51 20.21
N ASP A 383 1.97 -14.55 21.06
CA ASP A 383 1.91 -13.93 22.40
C ASP A 383 1.73 -12.41 22.32
N TYR A 384 2.44 -11.75 21.41
CA TYR A 384 2.23 -10.33 21.10
C TYR A 384 0.78 -10.08 20.69
N ALA A 385 0.27 -10.78 19.68
CA ALA A 385 -1.09 -10.61 19.18
C ALA A 385 -2.18 -10.93 20.23
N LEU A 386 -1.96 -11.92 21.10
CA LEU A 386 -2.83 -12.22 22.25
C LEU A 386 -2.83 -11.13 23.33
N SER A 387 -1.77 -10.32 23.41
CA SER A 387 -1.67 -9.17 24.31
C SER A 387 -2.30 -7.89 23.76
N VAL A 388 -2.47 -7.77 22.43
CA VAL A 388 -3.13 -6.61 21.81
C VAL A 388 -4.62 -6.61 22.17
N PRO A 389 -5.18 -5.50 22.68
CA PRO A 389 -6.61 -5.40 22.94
C PRO A 389 -7.45 -5.55 21.68
N MET A 390 -8.53 -6.30 21.77
CA MET A 390 -9.48 -6.51 20.67
C MET A 390 -10.19 -5.20 20.29
N TYR A 391 -10.78 -5.16 19.10
CA TYR A 391 -11.80 -4.15 18.73
C TYR A 391 -13.21 -4.73 18.73
N PHE A 392 -13.42 -5.88 18.09
CA PHE A 392 -14.74 -6.46 17.93
C PHE A 392 -14.69 -7.98 17.80
N VAL A 393 -15.85 -8.61 17.97
CA VAL A 393 -16.16 -9.96 17.47
C VAL A 393 -17.31 -9.85 16.48
N TYR A 394 -17.30 -10.63 15.40
CA TYR A 394 -18.38 -10.63 14.41
C TYR A 394 -19.29 -11.84 14.63
N ARG A 395 -20.58 -11.61 14.92
CA ARG A 395 -21.60 -12.64 15.15
C ARG A 395 -22.93 -12.19 14.56
N ASN A 396 -23.67 -13.09 13.92
CA ASN A 396 -25.05 -12.86 13.46
C ASN A 396 -25.22 -11.54 12.68
N HIS A 397 -24.29 -11.31 11.74
CA HIS A 397 -24.15 -10.10 10.92
C HIS A 397 -23.92 -8.77 11.68
N ARG A 398 -23.43 -8.82 12.92
CA ARG A 398 -23.16 -7.65 13.77
C ARG A 398 -21.73 -7.64 14.29
N TYR A 399 -21.16 -6.45 14.37
CA TYR A 399 -19.92 -6.21 15.11
C TYR A 399 -20.27 -5.95 16.58
N ILE A 400 -19.83 -6.84 17.45
CA ILE A 400 -19.95 -6.71 18.90
C ILE A 400 -18.70 -5.99 19.39
N ASP A 401 -18.86 -4.79 19.95
CA ASP A 401 -17.77 -4.03 20.55
C ASP A 401 -17.07 -4.89 21.61
N CYS A 402 -15.76 -5.06 21.46
CA CYS A 402 -14.88 -5.75 22.41
C CYS A 402 -13.64 -4.89 22.71
N THR A 403 -13.77 -3.58 22.60
CA THR A 403 -12.66 -2.64 22.75
C THR A 403 -12.05 -2.69 24.14
N GLY A 404 -10.72 -2.81 24.20
CA GLY A 404 -10.00 -2.97 25.46
C GLY A 404 -10.08 -4.38 26.08
N LEU A 405 -10.84 -5.31 25.49
CA LEU A 405 -10.94 -6.70 25.95
C LEU A 405 -9.82 -7.56 25.36
N SER A 406 -9.62 -8.73 25.97
CA SER A 406 -8.46 -9.60 25.74
C SER A 406 -8.83 -10.83 24.92
N PHE A 407 -8.11 -11.07 23.81
CA PHE A 407 -8.27 -12.28 23.00
C PHE A 407 -7.89 -13.54 23.80
N LYS A 408 -6.96 -13.40 24.76
CA LYS A 408 -6.60 -14.46 25.70
C LYS A 408 -7.78 -14.85 26.61
N ASP A 409 -8.62 -13.91 27.02
CA ASP A 409 -9.84 -14.23 27.79
C ASP A 409 -10.90 -14.88 26.90
N PHE A 410 -11.01 -14.44 25.64
CA PHE A 410 -11.87 -15.07 24.65
C PHE A 410 -11.49 -16.54 24.42
N LEU A 411 -10.19 -16.83 24.24
CA LEU A 411 -9.64 -18.19 24.10
C LEU A 411 -10.02 -19.12 25.28
N ASN A 412 -10.31 -18.55 26.45
CA ASN A 412 -10.71 -19.26 27.67
C ASN A 412 -12.23 -19.25 27.93
N GLY A 413 -13.06 -18.79 27.00
CA GLY A 413 -14.52 -18.68 27.17
C GLY A 413 -14.98 -17.55 28.12
N LYS A 414 -14.09 -16.59 28.42
CA LYS A 414 -14.24 -15.58 29.48
C LYS A 414 -14.42 -14.15 28.96
N LEU A 415 -14.69 -13.96 27.66
CA LEU A 415 -14.91 -12.64 27.09
C LEU A 415 -16.20 -12.02 27.66
N PRO A 416 -16.17 -10.89 28.40
CA PRO A 416 -17.35 -10.38 29.11
C PRO A 416 -18.59 -10.12 28.23
N ASN A 417 -18.37 -9.74 26.97
CA ASN A 417 -19.45 -9.40 26.04
C ASN A 417 -20.00 -10.61 25.28
N LEU A 418 -19.36 -11.78 25.42
CA LEU A 418 -19.73 -13.07 24.84
C LEU A 418 -19.42 -14.22 25.84
N PRO A 419 -20.09 -14.24 27.01
CA PRO A 419 -19.74 -15.15 28.11
C PRO A 419 -19.99 -16.61 27.72
N GLY A 420 -18.95 -17.44 27.78
CA GLY A 420 -18.99 -18.86 27.42
C GLY A 420 -18.78 -19.16 25.93
N GLU A 421 -18.67 -18.16 25.04
CA GLU A 421 -18.24 -18.38 23.65
C GLU A 421 -16.72 -18.49 23.54
N TYR A 422 -16.27 -19.36 22.63
CA TYR A 422 -14.87 -19.53 22.26
C TYR A 422 -14.60 -18.92 20.86
N PRO A 423 -13.37 -18.46 20.58
CA PRO A 423 -13.02 -17.92 19.27
C PRO A 423 -12.97 -19.00 18.20
N THR A 424 -13.30 -18.59 16.98
CA THR A 424 -13.03 -19.33 15.75
C THR A 424 -11.72 -18.86 15.10
N LEU A 425 -11.21 -19.59 14.10
CA LEU A 425 -10.08 -19.10 13.29
C LEU A 425 -10.42 -17.81 12.52
N ASN A 426 -11.70 -17.58 12.20
CA ASN A 426 -12.15 -16.31 11.61
C ASN A 426 -12.05 -15.15 12.61
N ASP A 427 -12.30 -15.39 13.91
CA ASP A 427 -12.11 -14.38 14.95
C ASP A 427 -10.63 -14.05 15.14
N TRP A 428 -9.75 -15.06 15.06
CA TRP A 428 -8.30 -14.86 15.08
C TRP A 428 -7.81 -14.07 13.85
N GLU A 429 -8.26 -14.42 12.64
CA GLU A 429 -7.95 -13.68 11.41
C GLU A 429 -8.44 -12.23 11.51
N ASN A 430 -9.68 -12.00 11.96
CA ASN A 430 -10.22 -10.68 12.22
C ASN A 430 -9.33 -9.90 13.21
N HIS A 431 -8.96 -10.48 14.36
CA HIS A 431 -8.14 -9.84 15.37
C HIS A 431 -6.77 -9.42 14.81
N LEU A 432 -6.09 -10.32 14.07
CA LEU A 432 -4.82 -10.01 13.39
C LEU A 432 -4.95 -8.84 12.40
N THR A 433 -6.09 -8.68 11.71
CA THR A 433 -6.31 -7.51 10.83
C THR A 433 -6.44 -6.19 11.58
N THR A 434 -6.64 -6.20 12.90
CA THR A 434 -6.70 -4.99 13.75
C THR A 434 -5.35 -4.58 14.34
N ILE A 435 -4.29 -5.35 14.09
CA ILE A 435 -2.93 -5.03 14.50
C ILE A 435 -2.28 -4.19 13.37
N PHE A 436 -1.51 -3.14 13.66
CA PHE A 436 -1.01 -2.17 12.66
C PHE A 436 0.48 -1.73 12.81
N PRO A 437 1.45 -2.64 13.00
CA PRO A 437 2.88 -2.34 12.96
C PRO A 437 3.38 -1.88 11.59
N GLU A 438 4.63 -1.41 11.53
CA GLU A 438 5.33 -0.97 10.30
C GLU A 438 5.43 -2.08 9.23
N ALA A 439 5.59 -3.33 9.66
CA ALA A 439 5.33 -4.53 8.87
C ALA A 439 4.54 -5.53 9.72
N ARG A 440 3.60 -6.26 9.12
CA ARG A 440 2.63 -7.10 9.86
C ARG A 440 2.69 -8.56 9.40
N LEU A 441 2.67 -9.49 10.35
CA LEU A 441 2.57 -10.93 10.08
C LEU A 441 1.11 -11.39 10.19
N LYS A 442 0.67 -12.11 9.16
CA LYS A 442 -0.49 -13.01 9.11
C LYS A 442 0.00 -14.35 8.55
N ARG A 443 -0.76 -14.98 7.64
CA ARG A 443 -0.30 -16.11 6.78
C ARG A 443 0.62 -15.67 5.63
N TYR A 444 1.12 -14.44 5.71
CA TYR A 444 2.02 -13.71 4.81
C TYR A 444 2.52 -12.47 5.58
N ILE A 445 3.57 -11.79 5.09
CA ILE A 445 4.09 -10.54 5.65
C ILE A 445 3.61 -9.37 4.80
N GLU A 446 3.13 -8.30 5.44
CA GLU A 446 2.65 -7.08 4.79
C GLU A 446 3.56 -5.91 5.15
N MET A 447 4.05 -5.18 4.14
CA MET A 447 4.92 -4.01 4.34
C MET A 447 4.10 -2.72 4.26
N ARG A 448 4.05 -1.96 5.37
CA ARG A 448 2.98 -0.97 5.63
C ARG A 448 3.43 0.49 5.70
N GLY A 449 4.73 0.77 5.63
CA GLY A 449 5.26 2.12 5.83
C GLY A 449 5.00 3.14 4.70
N ALA A 450 4.69 2.70 3.47
CA ALA A 450 4.68 3.58 2.29
C ALA A 450 3.38 4.41 2.11
N ASP A 451 3.54 5.71 1.85
CA ASP A 451 2.45 6.61 1.49
C ASP A 451 1.85 6.25 0.11
N GLY A 452 0.54 6.42 -0.05
CA GLY A 452 -0.13 6.38 -1.35
C GLY A 452 0.47 7.40 -2.33
N GLY A 453 0.47 7.08 -3.63
CA GLY A 453 1.17 7.87 -4.65
C GLY A 453 0.74 7.55 -6.08
N PRO A 454 1.20 8.33 -7.08
CA PRO A 454 0.82 8.15 -8.48
C PRO A 454 1.20 6.76 -9.00
N TRP A 455 0.50 6.28 -10.04
CA TRP A 455 0.48 4.87 -10.47
C TRP A 455 1.86 4.19 -10.58
N LYS A 456 2.89 4.89 -11.07
CA LYS A 456 4.26 4.36 -11.16
C LYS A 456 4.80 3.91 -9.80
N ARG A 457 4.50 4.66 -8.73
CA ARG A 457 4.91 4.36 -7.36
C ARG A 457 4.12 3.19 -6.79
N LEU A 458 2.86 3.01 -7.20
CA LEU A 458 2.08 1.82 -6.87
C LEU A 458 2.72 0.54 -7.42
N CYS A 459 3.29 0.57 -8.62
CA CYS A 459 4.05 -0.56 -9.19
C CYS A 459 5.47 -0.68 -8.61
N ALA A 460 6.08 0.42 -8.15
CA ALA A 460 7.45 0.42 -7.63
C ALA A 460 7.58 -0.08 -6.18
N LEU A 461 6.58 0.15 -5.33
CA LEU A 461 6.56 -0.37 -3.94
C LEU A 461 6.66 -1.90 -3.87
N PRO A 462 5.81 -2.68 -4.57
CA PRO A 462 5.96 -4.14 -4.60
C PRO A 462 7.28 -4.56 -5.24
N ALA A 463 7.76 -3.84 -6.27
CA ALA A 463 9.03 -4.13 -6.91
C ALA A 463 10.23 -4.01 -5.96
N PHE A 464 10.23 -3.00 -5.09
CA PHE A 464 11.28 -2.80 -4.08
C PHE A 464 11.36 -3.99 -3.11
N TRP A 465 10.24 -4.37 -2.50
CA TRP A 465 10.22 -5.46 -1.53
C TRP A 465 10.41 -6.84 -2.15
N VAL A 466 9.86 -7.09 -3.34
CA VAL A 466 10.10 -8.35 -4.08
C VAL A 466 11.57 -8.49 -4.46
N GLY A 467 12.22 -7.39 -4.86
CA GLY A 467 13.65 -7.36 -5.15
C GLY A 467 14.54 -7.67 -3.93
N LEU A 468 14.12 -7.27 -2.73
CA LEU A 468 14.86 -7.54 -1.49
C LEU A 468 14.56 -8.91 -0.89
N LEU A 469 13.30 -9.36 -0.92
CA LEU A 469 12.82 -10.47 -0.09
C LEU A 469 12.60 -11.78 -0.86
N TYR A 470 12.48 -11.76 -2.19
CA TYR A 470 12.27 -12.96 -3.01
C TYR A 470 13.53 -13.47 -3.72
N ASP A 471 14.70 -12.98 -3.32
CA ASP A 471 16.02 -13.40 -3.77
C ASP A 471 16.94 -13.60 -2.57
N ASP A 472 17.62 -14.74 -2.48
CA ASP A 472 18.34 -15.13 -1.25
C ASP A 472 19.62 -14.32 -1.04
N GLU A 473 20.30 -13.94 -2.13
CA GLU A 473 21.47 -13.06 -2.10
C GLU A 473 21.08 -11.65 -1.65
N SER A 474 19.97 -11.10 -2.19
CA SER A 474 19.45 -9.79 -1.77
C SER A 474 18.94 -9.80 -0.33
N LEU A 475 18.25 -10.86 0.10
CA LEU A 475 17.76 -11.01 1.47
C LEU A 475 18.94 -11.11 2.45
N GLN A 476 19.97 -11.88 2.10
CA GLN A 476 21.18 -11.97 2.92
C GLN A 476 21.95 -10.65 2.96
N GLY A 477 22.13 -9.96 1.82
CA GLY A 477 22.74 -8.63 1.78
C GLY A 477 21.96 -7.61 2.61
N ALA A 478 20.63 -7.68 2.61
CA ALA A 478 19.78 -6.82 3.43
C ALA A 478 19.91 -7.11 4.93
N LEU A 479 20.01 -8.40 5.32
CA LEU A 479 20.33 -8.81 6.69
C LEU A 479 21.71 -8.29 7.12
N ASP A 480 22.72 -8.39 6.25
CA ASP A 480 24.08 -7.91 6.54
C ASP A 480 24.16 -6.38 6.68
N VAL A 481 23.33 -5.62 5.95
CA VAL A 481 23.18 -4.15 6.10
C VAL A 481 22.64 -3.76 7.47
N ILE A 482 21.70 -4.54 8.04
CA ILE A 482 21.03 -4.23 9.32
C ILE A 482 21.63 -4.95 10.53
N ARG A 483 22.61 -5.85 10.31
CA ARG A 483 23.12 -6.81 11.30
C ARG A 483 23.61 -6.19 12.60
N ASP A 484 24.16 -4.99 12.55
CA ASP A 484 24.68 -4.25 13.70
C ASP A 484 23.81 -3.04 14.10
N TRP A 485 22.60 -2.92 13.55
CA TRP A 485 21.67 -1.83 13.90
C TRP A 485 21.03 -2.09 15.25
N THR A 486 21.22 -1.16 16.18
CA THR A 486 20.62 -1.24 17.52
C THR A 486 19.13 -0.92 17.51
N ASP A 487 18.40 -1.39 18.53
CA ASP A 487 16.98 -1.05 18.75
C ASP A 487 16.77 0.48 18.79
N GLY A 488 17.69 1.19 19.44
CA GLY A 488 17.68 2.65 19.51
C GLY A 488 17.84 3.32 18.14
N GLU A 489 18.65 2.75 17.25
CA GLU A 489 18.82 3.21 15.86
C GLU A 489 17.58 2.95 15.01
N ARG A 490 17.01 1.74 15.04
CA ARG A 490 15.79 1.39 14.30
C ARG A 490 14.62 2.29 14.71
N ALA A 491 14.43 2.46 16.02
CA ALA A 491 13.42 3.34 16.58
C ALA A 491 13.68 4.83 16.32
N MET A 492 14.95 5.25 16.23
CA MET A 492 15.33 6.62 15.84
C MET A 492 14.94 6.88 14.38
N LEU A 493 15.28 5.97 13.46
CA LEU A 493 14.92 6.08 12.05
C LEU A 493 13.41 6.20 11.87
N ARG A 494 12.61 5.32 12.51
CA ARG A 494 11.14 5.40 12.49
C ARG A 494 10.62 6.77 12.94
N ARG A 495 11.20 7.37 14.00
CA ARG A 495 10.77 8.68 14.51
C ARG A 495 11.24 9.88 13.68
N LYS A 496 12.38 9.80 12.99
CA LYS A 496 13.00 10.94 12.28
C LYS A 496 12.67 10.99 10.79
N VAL A 497 12.57 9.83 10.14
CA VAL A 497 12.24 9.72 8.71
C VAL A 497 10.96 10.48 8.30
N PRO A 498 9.83 10.43 9.05
CA PRO A 498 8.61 11.14 8.68
C PRO A 498 8.84 12.63 8.39
N LYS A 499 9.80 13.24 9.11
CA LYS A 499 10.16 14.66 8.97
C LYS A 499 11.33 14.91 8.02
N MET A 500 12.34 14.06 8.01
CA MET A 500 13.63 14.31 7.33
C MET A 500 13.86 13.46 6.08
N GLY A 501 13.05 12.43 5.83
CA GLY A 501 13.17 11.54 4.68
C GLY A 501 14.58 10.97 4.51
N LEU A 502 15.09 10.99 3.28
CA LEU A 502 16.45 10.54 2.95
C LEU A 502 17.56 11.42 3.55
N HIS A 503 17.23 12.65 3.98
CA HIS A 503 18.14 13.57 4.67
C HIS A 503 18.25 13.30 6.18
N THR A 504 17.63 12.24 6.70
CA THR A 504 17.82 11.78 8.09
C THR A 504 19.30 11.41 8.32
N PRO A 505 20.02 12.03 9.29
CA PRO A 505 21.37 11.61 9.64
C PRO A 505 21.37 10.20 10.23
N PHE A 506 22.30 9.37 9.77
CA PHE A 506 22.48 8.01 10.24
C PHE A 506 23.96 7.64 10.25
N ARG A 507 24.48 7.32 11.43
CA ARG A 507 25.91 7.03 11.68
C ARG A 507 26.83 8.11 11.11
N ASP A 508 27.72 7.75 10.19
CA ASP A 508 28.71 8.59 9.52
C ASP A 508 28.16 9.36 8.29
N GLY A 509 26.87 9.19 7.96
CA GLY A 509 26.26 9.81 6.78
C GLY A 509 24.78 10.10 6.91
N LEU A 510 24.07 9.92 5.79
CA LEU A 510 22.62 10.10 5.68
C LEU A 510 21.96 8.77 5.33
N LEU A 511 20.69 8.61 5.71
CA LEU A 511 19.86 7.47 5.31
C LEU A 511 19.82 7.29 3.78
N LYS A 512 20.00 8.37 3.01
CA LYS A 512 20.24 8.35 1.55
C LYS A 512 21.31 7.34 1.12
N HIS A 513 22.44 7.24 1.83
CA HIS A 513 23.54 6.35 1.44
C HIS A 513 23.14 4.88 1.62
N VAL A 514 22.55 4.55 2.78
CA VAL A 514 21.97 3.22 3.03
C VAL A 514 20.89 2.88 1.99
N ALA A 515 20.03 3.86 1.66
CA ALA A 515 19.01 3.69 0.63
C ALA A 515 19.60 3.43 -0.77
N GLN A 516 20.80 3.92 -1.10
CA GLN A 516 21.49 3.60 -2.36
C GLN A 516 22.00 2.15 -2.40
N ASP A 517 22.49 1.63 -1.27
CA ASP A 517 22.91 0.23 -1.17
C ASP A 517 21.72 -0.74 -1.19
N VAL A 518 20.65 -0.45 -0.44
CA VAL A 518 19.41 -1.23 -0.42
C VAL A 518 18.68 -1.14 -1.77
N PHE A 519 18.53 0.07 -2.32
CA PHE A 519 18.68 0.39 -3.75
C PHE A 519 19.11 -0.74 -4.68
N ARG A 520 20.44 -0.95 -4.68
CA ARG A 520 21.18 -1.88 -5.52
C ARG A 520 20.76 -3.33 -5.27
N LEU A 521 20.66 -3.75 -4.00
CA LEU A 521 20.22 -5.10 -3.63
C LEU A 521 18.82 -5.43 -4.18
N ALA A 522 17.88 -4.49 -4.10
CA ALA A 522 16.53 -4.67 -4.64
C ALA A 522 16.56 -4.90 -6.16
N ARG A 523 17.34 -4.09 -6.89
CA ARG A 523 17.51 -4.26 -8.34
C ARG A 523 18.18 -5.59 -8.70
N GLU A 524 19.24 -5.98 -7.99
CA GLU A 524 19.96 -7.23 -8.24
C GLU A 524 19.06 -8.45 -8.06
N GLY A 525 18.20 -8.47 -7.04
CA GLY A 525 17.22 -9.54 -6.84
C GLY A 525 16.14 -9.59 -7.92
N LEU A 526 15.65 -8.43 -8.39
CA LEU A 526 14.76 -8.37 -9.57
C LEU A 526 15.45 -8.81 -10.87
N GLN A 527 16.77 -8.63 -10.97
CA GLN A 527 17.57 -9.13 -12.09
C GLN A 527 17.73 -10.66 -12.01
N ARG A 528 18.05 -11.21 -10.84
CA ARG A 528 18.15 -12.66 -10.59
C ARG A 528 16.82 -13.40 -10.75
N ARG A 529 15.67 -12.75 -10.45
CA ARG A 529 14.32 -13.24 -10.78
C ARG A 529 14.07 -13.47 -12.28
N GLY A 530 14.87 -12.87 -13.18
CA GLY A 530 14.83 -13.16 -14.62
C GLY A 530 13.65 -12.59 -15.42
N TYR A 531 12.57 -12.14 -14.76
CA TYR A 531 11.35 -11.61 -15.41
C TYR A 531 11.49 -10.21 -16.05
N LYS A 532 12.68 -9.60 -16.04
CA LYS A 532 12.93 -8.23 -16.55
C LYS A 532 12.10 -7.15 -15.84
N GLU A 533 11.96 -7.27 -14.52
CA GLU A 533 11.12 -6.39 -13.68
C GLU A 533 11.88 -5.14 -13.16
N THR A 534 13.19 -5.04 -13.39
CA THR A 534 14.07 -3.99 -12.84
C THR A 534 13.69 -2.56 -13.23
N SER A 535 12.92 -2.39 -14.31
CA SER A 535 12.42 -1.10 -14.77
C SER A 535 11.40 -0.44 -13.83
N PHE A 536 10.69 -1.23 -13.02
CA PHE A 536 9.74 -0.68 -12.03
C PHE A 536 10.44 0.12 -10.91
N LEU A 537 11.76 -0.01 -10.75
CA LEU A 537 12.55 0.77 -9.79
C LEU A 537 13.16 2.05 -10.38
N ASN A 538 13.09 2.26 -11.71
CA ASN A 538 13.85 3.34 -12.38
C ASN A 538 13.59 4.74 -11.82
N ASP A 539 12.33 5.15 -11.75
CA ASP A 539 11.94 6.49 -11.29
C ASP A 539 12.26 6.69 -9.79
N ILE A 540 12.11 5.63 -8.99
CA ILE A 540 12.39 5.66 -7.55
C ILE A 540 13.90 5.75 -7.28
N GLU A 541 14.72 5.05 -8.06
CA GLU A 541 16.17 5.14 -7.93
C GLU A 541 16.71 6.54 -8.21
N GLU A 542 16.10 7.29 -9.12
CA GLU A 542 16.52 8.67 -9.39
C GLU A 542 16.17 9.59 -8.21
N ASP A 543 15.04 9.35 -7.56
CA ASP A 543 14.68 10.01 -6.30
C ASP A 543 15.66 9.65 -5.16
N VAL A 544 16.14 8.40 -5.10
CA VAL A 544 17.19 7.96 -4.15
C VAL A 544 18.57 8.56 -4.48
N LYS A 545 18.95 8.64 -5.76
CA LYS A 545 20.23 9.21 -6.22
C LYS A 545 20.30 10.72 -6.00
N SER A 546 19.26 11.44 -6.37
CA SER A 546 19.12 12.87 -6.09
C SER A 546 18.95 13.12 -4.59
N GLY A 547 18.23 12.25 -3.89
CA GLY A 547 17.75 12.44 -2.53
C GLY A 547 16.44 13.22 -2.45
N ARG A 548 15.81 13.54 -3.59
CA ARG A 548 14.65 14.44 -3.71
C ARG A 548 13.37 13.65 -3.95
N VAL A 549 12.50 13.55 -2.93
CA VAL A 549 11.29 12.73 -2.99
C VAL A 549 10.07 13.51 -3.50
N VAL A 550 8.89 12.88 -3.59
CA VAL A 550 7.68 13.56 -4.09
C VAL A 550 7.26 14.68 -3.15
N ALA A 551 7.21 14.44 -1.83
CA ALA A 551 6.84 15.47 -0.85
C ALA A 551 7.66 16.78 -0.99
N GLU A 552 8.96 16.69 -1.28
CA GLU A 552 9.81 17.87 -1.49
C GLU A 552 9.49 18.60 -2.80
N ARG A 553 9.22 17.86 -3.89
CA ARG A 553 8.78 18.47 -5.17
C ARG A 553 7.40 19.11 -5.06
N LEU A 554 6.52 18.58 -4.21
CA LEU A 554 5.24 19.23 -3.86
C LEU A 554 5.47 20.51 -3.06
N LEU A 555 6.37 20.51 -2.08
CA LEU A 555 6.73 21.71 -1.31
C LEU A 555 7.38 22.79 -2.18
N ASP A 556 8.27 22.44 -3.10
CA ASP A 556 8.81 23.36 -4.12
C ASP A 556 7.68 23.95 -4.98
N SER A 557 6.72 23.13 -5.39
CA SER A 557 5.58 23.56 -6.22
C SER A 557 4.64 24.50 -5.47
N TYR A 558 4.34 24.18 -4.21
CA TYR A 558 3.55 25.00 -3.29
C TYR A 558 4.16 26.39 -3.08
N ASN A 559 5.46 26.45 -2.79
CA ASN A 559 6.18 27.72 -2.57
C ASN A 559 6.51 28.47 -3.87
N GLY A 560 6.40 27.80 -5.02
CA GLY A 560 6.66 28.34 -6.35
C GLY A 560 5.39 28.42 -7.21
N LYS A 561 5.26 27.49 -8.17
CA LYS A 561 4.25 27.54 -9.25
C LYS A 561 2.77 27.54 -8.79
N TRP A 562 2.47 27.14 -7.56
CA TRP A 562 1.11 27.11 -6.99
C TRP A 562 0.79 28.29 -6.07
N GLY A 563 1.74 29.21 -5.82
CA GLY A 563 1.47 30.47 -5.11
C GLY A 563 0.91 30.32 -3.68
N GLY A 564 1.28 29.26 -2.96
CA GLY A 564 0.79 29.00 -1.59
C GLY A 564 -0.60 28.34 -1.50
N SER A 565 -1.11 27.79 -2.61
CA SER A 565 -2.28 26.91 -2.63
C SER A 565 -1.88 25.44 -2.75
N VAL A 566 -2.66 24.54 -2.14
CA VAL A 566 -2.56 23.09 -2.38
C VAL A 566 -3.43 22.63 -3.53
N ASP A 567 -4.40 23.43 -3.98
CA ASP A 567 -5.44 23.00 -4.92
C ASP A 567 -4.91 22.37 -6.22
N PRO A 568 -3.80 22.85 -6.82
CA PRO A 568 -3.20 22.19 -7.98
C PRO A 568 -2.65 20.77 -7.73
N VAL A 569 -2.51 20.32 -6.47
CA VAL A 569 -2.13 18.92 -6.18
C VAL A 569 -3.21 17.92 -6.64
N PHE A 570 -4.47 18.38 -6.71
CA PHE A 570 -5.60 17.61 -7.24
C PHE A 570 -5.55 17.45 -8.76
N GLU A 571 -4.67 18.19 -9.46
CA GLU A 571 -4.34 18.00 -10.87
C GLU A 571 -3.00 17.25 -11.03
N GLU A 572 -1.97 17.65 -10.30
CA GLU A 572 -0.60 17.09 -10.40
C GLU A 572 -0.53 15.61 -9.97
N LEU A 573 -1.34 15.19 -8.99
CA LEU A 573 -1.42 13.84 -8.46
C LEU A 573 -2.78 13.16 -8.73
N LEU A 574 -3.54 13.67 -9.70
CA LEU A 574 -4.66 12.96 -10.31
C LEU A 574 -4.14 11.67 -10.95
N TYR A 575 -4.81 10.54 -10.70
CA TYR A 575 -4.49 9.27 -11.39
C TYR A 575 -4.75 9.34 -12.90
#